data_AF-A0AAN7BEZ5-F1
#
_entry.id   AF-A0AAN7BEZ5-F1
#
_cell.length_a   1.000
_cell.length_b   1.000
_cell.length_c   1.000
_cell.angle_alpha   90.00
_cell.angle_beta   90.00
_cell.angle_gamma   90.00
#
_symmetry.space_group_name_H-M   'P 1'
#
loop_
_entity.id
_entity.type
_entity.pdbx_description
1 polymer ?
#
loop_
_entity_poly.entity_id
_entity_poly.type
_entity_poly.pdbx_seq_one_letter_code
_entity_poly.pdbx_strand_id
1 'polypeptide(L)'
;MSDLHTDKIKRWLCPLDAYALDESTTRVTLLEWMNDLVSRPELRGIQLICISRPEHEFMRDMPSLINEGNCLAPDKESVNADIRSYVAAQLSKRRDFLNKNLSQDLLEKIRTKSAIKKALESFPKNLEETYRRMIQRIPADLEKDAIRLLQFLVHSKRPPKLVEAKEVIATQIEYEPRGFDVERRLICEMDVLNYCSSLATVVYKTNKEVHLAHFSVKEYLL
;
A
#
# COMPACT_ATOMS: atom_id res chain seq x y z
N MET A 1 47.70 -26.38 13.72
CA MET A 1 47.27 -26.65 12.33
C MET A 1 46.13 -27.65 12.45
N SER A 2 44.92 -27.14 12.69
CA SER A 2 43.97 -26.61 11.69
C SER A 2 43.10 -27.75 11.17
N ASP A 3 41.92 -27.92 11.76
CA ASP A 3 40.76 -28.34 11.00
C ASP A 3 39.55 -27.53 11.46
N LEU A 4 39.20 -26.63 10.55
CA LEU A 4 38.02 -25.79 10.48
C LEU A 4 36.93 -26.60 9.76
N HIS A 5 35.67 -26.16 9.87
CA HIS A 5 34.52 -26.53 9.01
C HIS A 5 33.77 -27.82 9.43
N THR A 6 32.45 -27.83 9.67
CA THR A 6 31.39 -26.88 9.33
C THR A 6 30.18 -27.18 10.23
N ASP A 7 29.89 -26.32 11.21
CA ASP A 7 28.60 -26.38 11.89
C ASP A 7 27.52 -25.91 10.91
N LYS A 8 26.64 -26.85 10.54
CA LYS A 8 25.51 -26.60 9.65
C LYS A 8 24.48 -25.72 10.38
N ILE A 9 24.67 -24.40 10.31
CA ILE A 9 23.63 -23.43 10.65
C ILE A 9 22.50 -23.62 9.63
N LYS A 10 21.50 -24.41 9.99
CA LYS A 10 20.24 -24.49 9.26
C LYS A 10 19.48 -23.18 9.49
N ARG A 11 19.79 -22.18 8.67
CA ARG A 11 19.06 -20.92 8.61
C ARG A 11 17.69 -21.20 7.99
N TRP A 12 16.69 -21.40 8.82
CA TRP A 12 15.29 -21.36 8.38
C TRP A 12 14.88 -19.89 8.37
N LEU A 13 14.98 -19.24 7.22
CA LEU A 13 14.23 -18.03 6.98
C LEU A 13 12.78 -18.50 6.89
N CYS A 14 12.04 -18.48 7.99
CA CYS A 14 10.62 -18.77 7.95
C CYS A 14 10.01 -17.60 7.18
N PRO A 15 9.62 -17.80 5.91
CA PRO A 15 8.97 -16.72 5.22
C PRO A 15 7.55 -16.72 5.80
N LEU A 16 7.26 -15.74 6.65
CA LEU A 16 5.88 -15.26 6.75
C LEU A 16 5.56 -14.66 5.38
N ASP A 17 5.37 -15.54 4.40
CA ASP A 17 5.05 -15.18 3.04
C ASP A 17 3.70 -14.46 3.08
N ALA A 18 3.75 -13.20 2.68
CA ALA A 18 2.66 -12.29 2.31
C ALA A 18 1.99 -11.41 3.38
N TYR A 19 2.25 -11.57 4.67
CA TYR A 19 1.64 -10.70 5.68
C TYR A 19 2.68 -10.25 6.70
N ALA A 20 2.92 -8.95 6.76
CA ALA A 20 3.71 -8.35 7.83
C ALA A 20 3.14 -8.78 9.20
N LEU A 21 3.93 -8.74 10.28
CA LEU A 21 3.51 -9.20 11.61
C LEU A 21 2.21 -8.51 12.07
N ASP A 22 2.05 -7.25 11.66
CA ASP A 22 0.87 -6.41 11.82
C ASP A 22 -0.28 -6.73 10.85
N GLU A 23 -0.21 -7.76 10.05
CA GLU A 23 -1.33 -8.22 9.21
C GLU A 23 -1.82 -9.62 9.63
N SER A 24 -1.17 -10.23 10.62
CA SER A 24 -1.61 -11.50 11.20
C SER A 24 -2.93 -11.33 11.96
N THR A 25 -3.87 -12.27 11.76
CA THR A 25 -5.12 -12.34 12.55
C THR A 25 -4.91 -13.04 13.89
N THR A 26 -3.76 -13.68 14.10
CA THR A 26 -3.41 -14.42 15.32
C THR A 26 -2.19 -13.79 16.02
N ARG A 27 -2.17 -12.45 16.12
CA ARG A 27 -1.01 -11.69 16.62
C ARG A 27 -0.60 -12.08 18.04
N VAL A 28 -1.57 -12.22 18.96
CA VAL A 28 -1.33 -12.57 20.36
C VAL A 28 -0.61 -13.93 20.46
N THR A 29 -1.16 -14.96 19.81
CA THR A 29 -0.56 -16.30 19.79
C THR A 29 0.81 -16.32 19.13
N LEU A 30 1.02 -15.50 18.09
CA LEU A 30 2.30 -15.39 17.41
C LEU A 30 3.38 -14.75 18.30
N LEU A 31 3.03 -13.71 19.06
CA LEU A 31 3.93 -13.09 20.04
C LEU A 31 4.28 -14.04 21.19
N GLU A 32 3.30 -14.79 21.70
CA GLU A 32 3.53 -15.85 22.69
C GLU A 32 4.49 -16.92 22.15
N TRP A 33 4.27 -17.38 20.92
CA TRP A 33 5.16 -18.34 20.27
C TRP A 33 6.58 -17.81 20.08
N MET A 34 6.72 -16.54 19.70
CA MET A 34 8.04 -15.89 19.58
C MET A 34 8.75 -15.82 20.94
N ASN A 35 8.03 -15.52 22.02
CA ASN A 35 8.60 -15.49 23.37
C ASN A 35 9.07 -16.88 23.83
N ASP A 36 8.26 -17.90 23.55
CA ASP A 36 8.59 -19.30 23.77
C ASP A 36 9.84 -19.71 22.98
N LEU A 37 9.95 -19.27 21.72
CA LEU A 37 11.08 -19.55 20.85
C LEU A 37 12.38 -18.97 21.41
N VAL A 38 12.35 -17.70 21.85
CA VAL A 38 13.51 -16.99 22.42
C VAL A 38 13.95 -17.60 23.76
N SER A 39 13.01 -18.17 24.52
CA SER A 39 13.27 -18.75 25.84
C SER A 39 13.86 -20.16 25.79
N ARG A 40 13.74 -20.90 24.67
CA ARG A 40 14.14 -22.31 24.56
C ARG A 40 15.63 -22.48 24.23
N PRO A 41 16.44 -23.10 25.11
CA PRO A 41 17.88 -23.31 24.89
C PRO A 41 18.21 -24.10 23.63
N GLU A 42 17.34 -25.04 23.26
CA GLU A 42 17.50 -25.94 22.10
C GLU A 42 17.38 -25.19 20.76
N LEU A 43 16.77 -24.01 20.78
CA LEU A 43 16.47 -23.20 19.60
C LEU A 43 17.41 -22.00 19.43
N ARG A 44 18.47 -21.91 20.25
CA ARG A 44 19.50 -20.86 20.16
C ARG A 44 20.22 -20.77 18.81
N GLY A 45 20.13 -21.80 17.97
CA GLY A 45 20.65 -21.79 16.60
C GLY A 45 19.74 -21.15 15.55
N ILE A 46 18.52 -20.75 15.92
CA ILE A 46 17.51 -20.20 15.01
C ILE A 46 17.57 -18.67 15.03
N GLN A 47 17.58 -18.07 13.83
CA GLN A 47 17.46 -16.62 13.64
C GLN A 47 16.17 -16.33 12.90
N LEU A 48 15.34 -15.44 13.44
CA LEU A 48 14.09 -15.00 12.82
C LEU A 48 14.24 -13.55 12.35
N ILE A 49 13.76 -13.27 11.14
CA ILE A 49 13.59 -11.90 10.64
C ILE A 49 12.09 -11.63 10.58
N CYS A 50 11.67 -10.59 11.28
CA CYS A 50 10.29 -10.14 11.34
C CYS A 50 10.18 -8.78 10.68
N ILE A 51 9.09 -8.56 9.94
CA ILE A 51 8.80 -7.28 9.30
C ILE A 51 7.41 -6.87 9.76
N SER A 52 7.28 -5.65 10.28
CA SER A 52 5.99 -5.07 10.65
C SER A 52 5.96 -3.58 10.36
N ARG A 53 4.75 -3.01 10.23
CA ARG A 53 4.54 -1.58 10.43
C ARG A 53 4.85 -1.21 11.89
N PRO A 54 5.26 0.05 12.16
CA PRO A 54 5.58 0.52 13.51
C PRO A 54 4.29 0.79 14.31
N GLU A 55 3.42 -0.21 14.46
CA GLU A 55 2.23 -0.11 15.30
C GLU A 55 2.63 -0.05 16.78
N HIS A 56 1.85 0.67 17.59
CA HIS A 56 2.17 0.98 18.98
C HIS A 56 2.45 -0.29 19.82
N GLU A 57 1.73 -1.39 19.56
CA GLU A 57 1.97 -2.67 20.26
C GLU A 57 3.36 -3.24 20.00
N PHE A 58 3.82 -3.25 18.74
CA PHE A 58 5.13 -3.77 18.40
C PHE A 58 6.25 -2.86 18.89
N MET A 59 6.07 -1.55 18.76
CA MET A 59 7.04 -0.57 19.25
C MET A 59 7.24 -0.66 20.76
N ARG A 60 6.19 -1.02 21.50
CA ARG A 60 6.24 -1.18 22.97
C ARG A 60 6.82 -2.54 23.37
N ASP A 61 6.34 -3.62 22.77
CA ASP A 61 6.58 -4.97 23.30
C ASP A 61 7.83 -5.64 22.69
N MET A 62 8.14 -5.39 21.41
CA MET A 62 9.29 -6.02 20.74
C MET A 62 10.65 -5.68 21.35
N PRO A 63 10.96 -4.41 21.70
CA PRO A 63 12.26 -4.09 22.28
C PRO A 63 12.55 -4.84 23.59
N SER A 64 11.50 -5.11 24.38
CA SER A 64 11.63 -5.90 25.61
C SER A 64 11.80 -7.40 25.33
N LEU A 65 11.18 -7.90 24.25
CA LEU A 65 11.22 -9.30 23.85
C LEU A 65 12.57 -9.70 23.24
N ILE A 66 13.10 -8.87 22.33
CA ILE A 66 14.27 -9.22 21.51
C ILE A 66 15.46 -8.27 21.69
N ASN A 67 15.41 -7.32 22.64
CA ASN A 67 16.37 -6.23 22.80
C ASN A 67 16.28 -5.17 21.69
N GLU A 68 16.32 -3.89 22.07
CA GLU A 68 16.29 -2.74 21.16
C GLU A 68 17.36 -2.81 20.07
N GLY A 69 18.56 -3.34 20.37
CA GLY A 69 19.63 -3.51 19.39
C GLY A 69 19.29 -4.47 18.22
N ASN A 70 18.25 -5.28 18.35
CA ASN A 70 17.76 -6.19 17.31
C ASN A 70 16.54 -5.63 16.56
N CYS A 71 16.04 -4.46 16.94
CA CYS A 71 14.96 -3.75 16.24
C CYS A 71 15.57 -2.80 15.20
N LEU A 72 15.39 -3.11 13.93
CA LEU A 72 15.93 -2.30 12.83
C LEU A 72 14.81 -1.53 12.14
N ALA A 73 14.85 -0.20 12.25
CA ALA A 73 14.05 0.69 11.42
C ALA A 73 14.83 1.03 10.15
N PRO A 74 14.34 0.68 8.95
CA PRO A 74 15.01 1.06 7.71
C PRO A 74 15.04 2.58 7.56
N ASP A 75 16.21 3.13 7.20
CA ASP A 75 16.29 4.54 6.83
C ASP A 75 15.51 4.79 5.55
N LYS A 76 14.42 5.55 5.66
CA LYS A 76 13.48 5.76 4.55
C LYS A 76 14.15 6.47 3.37
N GLU A 77 15.09 7.37 3.62
CA GLU A 77 15.74 8.14 2.54
C GLU A 77 16.69 7.26 1.73
N SER A 78 17.56 6.50 2.40
CA SER A 78 18.47 5.54 1.77
C SER A 78 17.71 4.46 1.02
N VAL A 79 16.69 3.85 1.65
CA VAL A 79 15.88 2.82 1.01
C VAL A 79 15.21 3.36 -0.26
N ASN A 80 14.66 4.58 -0.19
CA ASN A 80 14.05 5.21 -1.36
C ASN A 80 15.09 5.51 -2.47
N ALA A 81 16.31 5.91 -2.11
CA ALA A 81 17.39 6.14 -3.07
C ALA A 81 17.82 4.82 -3.76
N ASP A 82 17.90 3.73 -3.00
CA ASP A 82 18.23 2.39 -3.52
C ASP A 82 17.13 1.87 -4.45
N ILE A 83 15.86 1.99 -4.06
CA ILE A 83 14.72 1.63 -4.90
C ILE A 83 14.75 2.41 -6.22
N ARG A 84 14.96 3.74 -6.17
CA ARG A 84 15.06 4.58 -7.37
C ARG A 84 16.21 4.11 -8.27
N SER A 85 17.37 3.80 -7.69
CA SER A 85 18.54 3.31 -8.43
C SER A 85 18.28 1.95 -9.09
N TYR A 86 17.66 1.02 -8.36
CA TYR A 86 17.27 -0.28 -8.88
C TYR A 86 16.27 -0.15 -10.04
N VAL A 87 15.20 0.62 -9.85
CA VAL A 87 14.18 0.86 -10.90
C VAL A 87 14.81 1.50 -12.13
N ALA A 88 15.66 2.51 -11.97
CA ALA A 88 16.38 3.15 -13.08
C ALA A 88 17.21 2.14 -13.87
N ALA A 89 17.93 1.26 -13.17
CA ALA A 89 18.75 0.22 -13.77
C ALA A 89 17.91 -0.82 -14.51
N GLN A 90 16.77 -1.24 -13.94
CA GLN A 90 15.86 -2.19 -14.60
C GLN A 90 15.24 -1.57 -15.85
N LEU A 91 14.65 -0.37 -15.76
CA LEU A 91 14.04 0.31 -16.91
C LEU A 91 15.05 0.59 -18.04
N SER A 92 16.33 0.81 -17.70
CA SER A 92 17.38 1.02 -18.69
C SER A 92 17.83 -0.27 -19.40
N LYS A 93 17.72 -1.43 -18.74
CA LYS A 93 18.22 -2.72 -19.25
C LYS A 93 17.12 -3.54 -19.93
N ARG A 94 15.89 -3.44 -19.44
CA ARG A 94 14.75 -4.27 -19.82
C ARG A 94 13.80 -3.48 -20.74
N ARG A 95 13.91 -3.69 -22.05
CA ARG A 95 13.01 -3.03 -23.02
C ARG A 95 11.62 -3.67 -23.13
N ASP A 96 11.45 -4.87 -22.58
CA ASP A 96 10.16 -5.57 -22.48
C ASP A 96 9.10 -4.79 -21.70
N PHE A 97 9.50 -3.83 -20.85
CA PHE A 97 8.57 -2.89 -20.25
C PHE A 97 7.81 -2.04 -21.28
N LEU A 98 8.41 -1.73 -22.43
CA LEU A 98 7.74 -1.01 -23.53
C LEU A 98 6.65 -1.85 -24.21
N ASN A 99 6.72 -3.17 -24.09
CA ASN A 99 5.75 -4.10 -24.66
C ASN A 99 4.58 -4.37 -23.69
N LYS A 100 4.62 -3.82 -22.47
CA LYS A 100 3.48 -3.85 -21.55
C LYS A 100 2.49 -2.77 -21.95
N ASN A 101 1.21 -2.97 -21.64
CA ASN A 101 0.13 -2.00 -21.84
C ASN A 101 0.27 -0.81 -20.89
N LEU A 102 1.34 -0.02 -21.04
CA LEU A 102 1.59 1.21 -20.32
C LEU A 102 0.88 2.37 -21.02
N SER A 103 0.52 3.40 -20.26
CA SER A 103 -0.02 4.62 -20.85
C SER A 103 1.03 5.35 -21.69
N GLN A 104 0.57 6.15 -22.65
CA GLN A 104 1.43 6.97 -23.51
C GLN A 104 2.41 7.85 -22.70
N ASP A 105 1.91 8.49 -21.63
CA ASP A 105 2.70 9.32 -20.72
C ASP A 105 3.82 8.53 -20.01
N LEU A 106 3.55 7.28 -19.61
CA LEU A 106 4.55 6.39 -19.03
C LEU A 106 5.61 5.98 -20.06
N LEU A 107 5.19 5.67 -21.30
CA LEU A 107 6.09 5.29 -22.39
C LEU A 107 7.05 6.43 -22.75
N GLU A 108 6.57 7.67 -22.79
CA GLU A 108 7.42 8.86 -23.01
C GLU A 108 8.47 9.02 -21.92
N LYS A 109 8.08 8.81 -20.65
CA LYS A 109 8.97 8.91 -19.48
C LYS A 109 10.06 7.83 -19.44
N ILE A 110 9.84 6.67 -20.06
CA ILE A 110 10.82 5.57 -20.08
C ILE A 110 11.61 5.44 -21.39
N ARG A 111 11.42 6.35 -22.35
CA ARG A 111 12.03 6.28 -23.69
C ARG A 111 13.56 6.45 -23.70
N THR A 112 14.12 7.22 -22.76
CA THR A 112 15.57 7.46 -22.66
C THR A 112 16.04 7.39 -21.22
N LYS A 113 17.33 7.08 -21.01
CA LYS A 113 17.93 7.09 -19.65
C LYS A 113 17.77 8.45 -18.95
N SER A 114 17.86 9.55 -19.71
CA SER A 114 17.65 10.90 -19.20
C SER A 114 16.19 11.13 -18.77
N ALA A 115 15.23 10.68 -19.59
CA ALA A 115 13.81 10.75 -19.25
C ALA A 115 13.49 9.91 -18.00
N ILE A 116 14.05 8.70 -17.88
CA ILE A 116 13.90 7.85 -16.70
C ILE A 116 14.42 8.57 -15.44
N LYS A 117 15.62 9.16 -15.52
CA LYS A 117 16.21 9.89 -14.39
C LYS A 117 15.33 11.06 -13.96
N LYS A 118 14.89 11.90 -14.91
CA LYS A 118 13.97 13.03 -14.63
C LYS A 118 12.63 12.56 -14.05
N ALA A 119 12.08 11.47 -14.58
CA ALA A 119 10.83 10.91 -14.08
C ALA A 119 10.97 10.45 -12.63
N LEU A 120 12.07 9.77 -12.28
CA LEU A 120 12.36 9.32 -10.92
C LEU A 120 12.68 10.47 -9.95
N GLU A 121 13.29 11.56 -10.42
CA GLU A 121 13.47 12.79 -9.63
C GLU A 121 12.13 13.48 -9.35
N SER A 122 11.21 13.45 -10.31
CA SER A 122 9.85 13.98 -10.15
C SER A 122 8.90 13.04 -9.39
N PHE A 123 9.33 11.83 -9.03
CA PHE A 123 8.48 10.87 -8.32
C PHE A 123 8.09 11.42 -6.94
N PRO A 124 6.88 11.09 -6.43
CA PRO A 124 6.51 11.40 -5.06
C PRO A 124 7.58 10.92 -4.07
N LYS A 125 7.84 11.73 -3.03
CA LYS A 125 8.82 11.38 -2.00
C LYS A 125 8.35 10.23 -1.11
N ASN A 126 7.05 10.12 -0.89
CA ASN A 126 6.40 9.14 -0.04
C ASN A 126 4.94 8.88 -0.52
N LEU A 127 4.23 7.99 0.16
CA LEU A 127 2.83 7.66 -0.15
C LEU A 127 1.89 8.86 0.04
N GLU A 128 2.11 9.69 1.07
CA GLU A 128 1.32 10.89 1.33
C GLU A 128 1.34 11.85 0.13
N GLU A 129 2.53 12.18 -0.38
CA GLU A 129 2.72 13.00 -1.58
C GLU A 129 2.12 12.33 -2.82
N THR A 130 2.11 10.99 -2.87
CA THR A 130 1.50 10.23 -3.95
C THR A 130 -0.02 10.46 -3.96
N TYR A 131 -0.68 10.27 -2.82
CA TYR A 131 -2.12 10.45 -2.69
C TYR A 131 -2.54 11.90 -2.85
N ARG A 132 -1.77 12.85 -2.29
CA ARG A 132 -1.99 14.28 -2.50
C ARG A 132 -2.02 14.64 -3.98
N ARG A 133 -1.06 14.13 -4.78
CA ARG A 133 -1.04 14.34 -6.23
C ARG A 133 -2.17 13.62 -6.96
N MET A 134 -2.60 12.46 -6.50
CA MET A 134 -3.76 11.76 -7.09
C MET A 134 -5.04 12.56 -6.88
N ILE A 135 -5.28 13.07 -5.67
CA ILE A 135 -6.44 13.92 -5.37
C ILE A 135 -6.39 15.21 -6.17
N GLN A 136 -5.23 15.88 -6.25
CA GLN A 136 -5.09 17.11 -7.05
C GLN A 136 -5.24 16.93 -8.57
N ARG A 137 -5.16 15.69 -9.06
CA ARG A 137 -5.40 15.37 -10.47
C ARG A 137 -6.87 15.12 -10.78
N ILE A 138 -7.72 15.01 -9.76
CA ILE A 138 -9.15 14.89 -9.95
C ILE A 138 -9.63 16.20 -10.61
N PRO A 139 -10.36 16.13 -11.74
CA PRO A 139 -10.92 17.31 -12.39
C PRO A 139 -11.75 18.14 -11.41
N ALA A 140 -11.65 19.47 -11.49
CA ALA A 140 -12.29 20.39 -10.52
C ALA A 140 -13.82 20.25 -10.51
N ASP A 141 -14.43 19.85 -11.63
CA ASP A 141 -15.86 19.55 -11.78
C ASP A 141 -16.28 18.26 -11.06
N LEU A 142 -15.35 17.30 -10.89
CA LEU A 142 -15.59 16.02 -10.22
C LEU A 142 -15.10 16.00 -8.77
N GLU A 143 -14.27 16.97 -8.36
CA GLU A 143 -13.55 16.97 -7.09
C GLU A 143 -14.46 16.73 -5.89
N LYS A 144 -15.57 17.48 -5.78
CA LYS A 144 -16.49 17.36 -4.64
C LYS A 144 -17.15 16.00 -4.57
N ASP A 145 -17.59 15.48 -5.71
CA ASP A 145 -18.24 14.18 -5.80
C ASP A 145 -17.26 13.04 -5.52
N ALA A 146 -16.02 13.17 -5.99
CA ALA A 146 -14.95 12.23 -5.70
C ALA A 146 -14.58 12.21 -4.21
N ILE A 147 -14.39 13.38 -3.60
CA ILE A 147 -14.10 13.49 -2.15
C ILE A 147 -15.24 12.89 -1.33
N ARG A 148 -16.50 13.16 -1.69
CA ARG A 148 -17.67 12.56 -1.02
C ARG A 148 -17.67 11.05 -1.14
N LEU A 149 -17.44 10.52 -2.34
CA LEU A 149 -17.34 9.06 -2.55
C LEU A 149 -16.21 8.45 -1.70
N LEU A 150 -15.03 9.07 -1.67
CA LEU A 150 -13.91 8.63 -0.85
C LEU A 150 -14.24 8.64 0.65
N GLN A 151 -14.91 9.68 1.15
CA GLN A 151 -15.37 9.75 2.53
C GLN A 151 -16.35 8.61 2.86
N PHE A 152 -17.29 8.31 1.97
CA PHE A 152 -18.18 7.15 2.12
C PHE A 152 -17.39 5.84 2.17
N LEU A 153 -16.38 5.66 1.31
CA LEU A 153 -15.54 4.46 1.30
C LEU A 153 -14.73 4.30 2.60
N VAL A 154 -14.26 5.41 3.18
CA VAL A 154 -13.46 5.41 4.42
C VAL A 154 -14.33 5.08 5.65
N HIS A 155 -15.51 5.69 5.74
CA HIS A 155 -16.36 5.64 6.94
C HIS A 155 -17.45 4.55 6.91
N SER A 156 -17.68 3.90 5.77
CA SER A 156 -18.65 2.81 5.69
C SER A 156 -18.20 1.59 6.49
N LYS A 157 -19.13 0.98 7.24
CA LYS A 157 -18.89 -0.26 8.02
C LYS A 157 -18.53 -1.46 7.13
N ARG A 158 -18.97 -1.43 5.88
CA ARG A 158 -18.66 -2.41 4.84
C ARG A 158 -18.36 -1.68 3.53
N PRO A 159 -17.61 -2.29 2.59
CA PRO A 159 -17.51 -1.76 1.24
C PRO A 159 -18.91 -1.53 0.63
N PRO A 160 -19.19 -0.34 0.07
CA PRO A 160 -20.43 -0.09 -0.64
C PRO A 160 -20.47 -0.92 -1.92
N LYS A 161 -21.67 -1.39 -2.27
CA LYS A 161 -21.90 -1.99 -3.58
C LYS A 161 -21.75 -0.93 -4.66
N LEU A 162 -21.42 -1.35 -5.88
CA LEU A 162 -21.29 -0.44 -7.02
C LEU A 162 -22.57 0.38 -7.26
N VAL A 163 -23.74 -0.26 -7.09
CA VAL A 163 -25.05 0.41 -7.15
C VAL A 163 -25.25 1.42 -6.02
N GLU A 164 -24.68 1.21 -4.83
CA GLU A 164 -24.77 2.15 -3.71
C GLU A 164 -23.82 3.33 -3.92
N ALA A 165 -22.62 3.08 -4.43
CA ALA A 165 -21.64 4.11 -4.76
C ALA A 165 -22.16 5.07 -5.85
N LYS A 166 -22.93 4.55 -6.81
CA LYS A 166 -23.67 5.35 -7.79
C LYS A 166 -24.65 6.33 -7.13
N GLU A 167 -25.35 5.92 -6.07
CA GLU A 167 -26.27 6.81 -5.34
C GLU A 167 -25.53 7.90 -4.57
N VAL A 168 -24.30 7.64 -4.10
CA VAL A 168 -23.48 8.67 -3.41
C VAL A 168 -23.19 9.85 -4.33
N ILE A 169 -22.89 9.60 -5.61
CA ILE A 169 -22.65 10.65 -6.61
C ILE A 169 -23.89 11.53 -6.84
N ALA A 170 -25.08 10.94 -6.73
CA ALA A 170 -26.35 11.66 -6.85
C ALA A 170 -26.68 12.55 -5.64
N THR A 171 -25.92 12.46 -4.54
CA THR A 171 -26.09 13.34 -3.38
C THR A 171 -25.24 14.60 -3.52
N GLN A 172 -25.71 15.74 -3.02
CA GLN A 172 -24.90 16.94 -2.83
C GLN A 172 -25.10 17.53 -1.43
N ILE A 173 -24.01 17.99 -0.82
CA ILE A 173 -24.04 18.63 0.50
C ILE A 173 -23.31 19.97 0.53
N GLU A 174 -22.61 20.29 -0.55
CA GLU A 174 -21.71 21.44 -0.65
C GLU A 174 -22.43 22.71 -1.14
N TYR A 175 -23.60 22.56 -1.75
CA TYR A 175 -24.42 23.64 -2.29
C TYR A 175 -25.90 23.42 -1.96
N GLU A 176 -26.68 24.51 -1.95
CA GLU A 176 -28.12 24.43 -1.84
C GLU A 176 -28.78 24.21 -3.22
N PRO A 177 -29.86 23.41 -3.31
CA PRO A 177 -30.47 22.63 -2.24
C PRO A 177 -29.63 21.39 -1.91
N ARG A 178 -29.36 21.14 -0.63
CA ARG A 178 -28.69 19.90 -0.21
C ARG A 178 -29.63 18.71 -0.34
N GLY A 179 -29.08 17.55 -0.66
CA GLY A 179 -29.82 16.29 -0.66
C GLY A 179 -29.52 15.42 -1.87
N PHE A 180 -30.45 14.52 -2.16
CA PHE A 180 -30.40 13.62 -3.31
C PHE A 180 -31.03 14.28 -4.53
N ASP A 181 -30.31 14.27 -5.65
CA ASP A 181 -30.75 14.77 -6.94
C ASP A 181 -30.72 13.65 -7.98
N VAL A 182 -31.91 13.28 -8.47
CA VAL A 182 -32.07 12.20 -9.46
C VAL A 182 -31.40 12.53 -10.79
N GLU A 183 -31.32 13.80 -11.17
CA GLU A 183 -30.71 14.22 -12.45
C GLU A 183 -29.19 14.07 -12.44
N ARG A 184 -28.58 14.05 -11.24
CA ARG A 184 -27.14 13.82 -11.05
C ARG A 184 -26.76 12.33 -11.05
N ARG A 185 -27.74 11.43 -11.09
CA ARG A 185 -27.49 10.00 -10.97
C ARG A 185 -26.81 9.47 -12.24
N LEU A 186 -25.66 8.83 -12.07
CA LEU A 186 -24.89 8.25 -13.18
C LEU A 186 -25.73 7.24 -13.97
N ILE A 187 -25.66 7.29 -15.30
CA ILE A 187 -26.35 6.32 -16.15
C ILE A 187 -25.70 4.93 -15.96
N CYS A 188 -24.37 4.85 -16.13
CA CYS A 188 -23.61 3.63 -15.94
C CYS A 188 -22.99 3.56 -14.54
N GLU A 189 -23.19 2.44 -13.85
CA GLU A 189 -22.62 2.21 -12.51
C GLU A 189 -21.07 2.18 -12.50
N MET A 190 -20.46 1.82 -13.63
CA MET A 190 -19.00 1.77 -13.77
C MET A 190 -18.36 3.15 -13.80
N ASP A 191 -19.12 4.20 -14.16
CA ASP A 191 -18.62 5.57 -14.25
C ASP A 191 -18.21 6.14 -12.88
N VAL A 192 -18.62 5.48 -11.78
CA VAL A 192 -18.15 5.76 -10.41
C VAL A 192 -16.61 5.75 -10.34
N LEU A 193 -15.93 4.89 -11.11
CA LEU A 193 -14.47 4.82 -11.09
C LEU A 193 -13.78 6.03 -11.74
N ASN A 194 -14.50 6.81 -12.56
CA ASN A 194 -13.95 8.02 -13.18
C ASN A 194 -13.70 9.12 -12.12
N TYR A 195 -14.43 9.10 -11.01
CA TYR A 195 -14.28 10.08 -9.92
C TYR A 195 -13.05 9.82 -9.06
N CYS A 196 -12.70 8.55 -8.84
CA CYS A 196 -11.63 8.16 -7.90
C CYS A 196 -10.60 7.23 -8.57
N SER A 197 -10.24 7.55 -9.81
CA SER A 197 -9.30 6.77 -10.60
C SER A 197 -7.96 6.61 -9.86
N SER A 198 -7.51 5.36 -9.70
CA SER A 198 -6.35 4.92 -8.90
C SER A 198 -6.47 4.95 -7.36
N LEU A 199 -7.52 5.56 -6.80
CA LEU A 199 -7.80 5.57 -5.35
C LEU A 199 -8.84 4.53 -4.93
N ALA A 200 -9.69 4.10 -5.87
CA ALA A 200 -10.69 3.05 -5.67
C ALA A 200 -10.61 1.98 -6.77
N THR A 201 -11.13 0.79 -6.47
CA THR A 201 -11.22 -0.36 -7.38
C THR A 201 -12.54 -1.11 -7.19
N VAL A 202 -12.97 -1.86 -8.21
CA VAL A 202 -14.12 -2.75 -8.12
C VAL A 202 -13.65 -4.18 -7.87
N VAL A 203 -14.17 -4.78 -6.80
CA VAL A 203 -13.99 -6.19 -6.48
C VAL A 203 -15.22 -6.96 -6.98
N TYR A 204 -15.01 -7.82 -7.97
CA TYR A 204 -16.07 -8.64 -8.58
C TYR A 204 -16.29 -9.95 -7.81
N LYS A 205 -16.74 -9.85 -6.55
CA LYS A 205 -17.20 -11.00 -5.76
C LYS A 205 -18.71 -11.19 -5.93
N THR A 206 -19.38 -11.81 -4.96
CA THR A 206 -20.83 -12.07 -4.95
C THR A 206 -21.70 -10.82 -5.12
N ASN A 207 -21.20 -9.66 -4.70
CA ASN A 207 -21.72 -8.35 -5.07
C ASN A 207 -20.56 -7.53 -5.64
N LYS A 208 -20.77 -6.80 -6.74
CA LYS A 208 -19.76 -5.84 -7.22
C LYS A 208 -19.58 -4.76 -6.15
N GLU A 209 -18.43 -4.74 -5.50
CA GLU A 209 -18.16 -3.82 -4.39
C GLU A 209 -17.07 -2.83 -4.77
N VAL A 210 -17.20 -1.60 -4.30
CA VAL A 210 -16.19 -0.56 -4.43
C VAL A 210 -15.32 -0.57 -3.20
N HIS A 211 -14.03 -0.76 -3.39
CA HIS A 211 -13.03 -0.79 -2.34
C HIS A 211 -12.03 0.34 -2.58
N LEU A 212 -11.41 0.84 -1.52
CA LEU A 212 -10.19 1.64 -1.69
C LEU A 212 -9.13 0.75 -2.35
N ALA A 213 -8.35 1.34 -3.26
CA ALA A 213 -7.35 0.60 -4.04
C ALA A 213 -6.25 -0.02 -3.15
N HIS A 214 -6.00 0.58 -1.98
CA HIS A 214 -5.05 0.07 -1.00
C HIS A 214 -5.41 0.56 0.42
N PHE A 215 -5.02 -0.18 1.47
CA PHE A 215 -5.35 0.20 2.85
C PHE A 215 -4.76 1.56 3.23
N SER A 216 -3.57 1.91 2.76
CA SER A 216 -2.93 3.19 3.06
C SER A 216 -3.61 4.39 2.42
N VAL A 217 -4.52 4.19 1.45
CA VAL A 217 -5.41 5.26 0.99
C VAL A 217 -6.35 5.66 2.12
N LYS A 218 -6.85 4.68 2.89
CA LYS A 218 -7.72 4.93 4.04
C LYS A 218 -6.98 5.72 5.12
N GLU A 219 -5.74 5.33 5.42
CA GLU A 219 -4.90 6.02 6.41
C GLU A 219 -4.62 7.46 6.02
N TYR A 220 -4.46 7.76 4.72
CA TYR A 220 -4.24 9.12 4.24
C TYR A 220 -5.49 10.01 4.31
N LEU A 221 -6.68 9.43 4.20
CA LEU A 221 -7.96 10.15 4.20
C LEU A 221 -8.55 10.37 5.60
N LEU A 222 -7.96 9.78 6.64
CA LEU A 222 -8.35 9.90 8.05
C LEU A 222 -7.50 10.96 8.76
#